data_AF-A0A382W0T1-F1
#
_entry.id   AF-A0A382W0T1-F1
#
_cell.length_a   1.000
_cell.length_b   1.000
_cell.length_c   1.000
_cell.angle_alpha   90.00
_cell.angle_beta   90.00
_cell.angle_gamma   90.00
#
_symmetry.space_group_name_H-M   'P 1'
#
loop_
_entity.id
_entity.type
_entity.pdbx_description
1 polymer ?
#
loop_
_entity_poly.entity_id
_entity_poly.type
_entity_poly.pdbx_seq_one_letter_code
_entity_poly.pdbx_strand_id
1 'polypeptide(L)'
;MKIIEVIADESYIDSIKNIADKNDASDFWIVSSEGKERKVVRILVKPEQRQIILDALQGILSTSLSARVVVIPIEATLPREEEP
;
A
#
# COMPACT_ATOMS: atom_id res chain seq x y z
N MET A 1 5.04 11.90 -4.68
CA MET A 1 4.88 10.45 -4.45
C MET A 1 5.06 10.10 -2.98
N LYS A 2 4.48 9.00 -2.50
CA LYS A 2 4.78 8.38 -1.20
C LYS A 2 4.68 6.86 -1.31
N ILE A 3 5.34 6.14 -0.42
CA ILE A 3 5.10 4.70 -0.25
C ILE A 3 4.14 4.52 0.93
N ILE A 4 3.06 3.78 0.70
CA ILE A 4 2.20 3.26 1.76
C ILE A 4 2.63 1.83 2.03
N GLU A 5 3.18 1.57 3.22
CA GLU A 5 3.52 0.24 3.69
C GLU A 5 2.39 -0.29 4.58
N VAL A 6 1.89 -1.47 4.22
CA VAL A 6 0.81 -2.16 4.92
C VAL A 6 1.34 -3.47 5.47
N ILE A 7 1.23 -3.63 6.79
CA ILE A 7 1.60 -4.85 7.51
C ILE A 7 0.31 -5.48 7.98
N ALA A 8 -0.02 -6.66 7.44
CA ALA A 8 -1.26 -7.36 7.75
C ALA A 8 -1.08 -8.88 7.59
N ASP A 9 -2.06 -9.65 8.05
CA ASP A 9 -2.08 -11.09 7.85
C ASP A 9 -2.29 -11.43 6.37
N GLU A 10 -1.88 -12.64 5.96
CA GLU A 10 -1.94 -13.09 4.57
C GLU A 10 -3.34 -13.01 3.95
N SER A 11 -4.40 -13.17 4.77
CA SER A 11 -5.79 -13.06 4.34
C SER A 11 -6.18 -11.70 3.78
N TYR A 12 -5.47 -10.63 4.15
CA TYR A 12 -5.74 -9.27 3.66
C TYR A 12 -5.03 -8.95 2.35
N ILE A 13 -4.07 -9.78 1.92
CA ILE A 13 -3.17 -9.44 0.81
C ILE A 13 -3.90 -9.28 -0.50
N ASP A 14 -4.83 -10.18 -0.82
CA ASP A 14 -5.61 -10.06 -2.05
C ASP A 14 -6.53 -8.82 -2.03
N SER A 15 -7.04 -8.45 -0.85
CA SER A 15 -7.85 -7.24 -0.69
C SER A 15 -6.99 -5.97 -0.86
N ILE A 16 -5.78 -5.96 -0.30
CA ILE A 16 -4.83 -4.83 -0.43
C ILE A 16 -4.41 -4.65 -1.90
N LYS A 17 -4.10 -5.75 -2.60
CA LYS A 17 -3.78 -5.71 -4.04
C LYS A 17 -4.94 -5.14 -4.86
N ASN A 18 -6.16 -5.63 -4.60
CA ASN A 18 -7.35 -5.14 -5.27
C ASN A 18 -7.59 -3.63 -5.03
N ILE A 19 -7.26 -3.12 -3.84
CA ILE A 19 -7.31 -1.66 -3.57
C ILE A 19 -6.27 -0.91 -4.40
N ALA A 20 -5.03 -1.42 -4.48
CA ALA A 20 -3.99 -0.79 -5.30
C ALA A 20 -4.40 -0.75 -6.78
N ASP A 21 -4.87 -1.88 -7.32
CA ASP A 21 -5.32 -2.00 -8.71
C ASP A 21 -6.52 -1.08 -9.01
N LYS A 22 -7.55 -1.08 -8.16
CA LYS A 22 -8.78 -0.29 -8.37
C LYS A 22 -8.55 1.23 -8.32
N ASN A 23 -7.49 1.68 -7.66
CA ASN A 23 -7.18 3.09 -7.52
C ASN A 23 -5.98 3.51 -8.40
N ASP A 24 -5.63 2.68 -9.39
CA ASP A 24 -4.56 2.92 -10.37
C ASP A 24 -3.20 3.24 -9.73
N ALA A 25 -2.90 2.64 -8.56
CA ALA A 25 -1.65 2.91 -7.85
C ALA A 25 -0.44 2.74 -8.78
N SER A 26 0.55 3.65 -8.67
CA SER A 26 1.72 3.64 -9.57
C SER A 26 2.47 2.31 -9.58
N ASP A 27 2.63 1.67 -8.41
CA ASP A 27 3.24 0.36 -8.28
C ASP A 27 2.89 -0.29 -6.94
N PHE A 28 2.98 -1.61 -6.82
CA PHE A 28 2.93 -2.29 -5.53
C PHE A 28 3.73 -3.60 -5.53
N TRP A 29 4.32 -3.94 -4.39
CA TRP A 29 5.09 -5.17 -4.23
C TRP A 29 5.02 -5.71 -2.79
N ILE A 30 5.28 -7.00 -2.65
CA ILE A 30 5.32 -7.68 -1.36
C ILE A 30 6.79 -7.81 -0.92
N VAL A 31 7.10 -7.34 0.29
CA VAL A 31 8.46 -7.35 0.85
C VAL A 31 8.69 -8.60 1.71
N SER A 32 7.64 -9.17 2.30
CA SER A 32 7.74 -10.33 3.19
C SER A 32 7.97 -11.64 2.43
N SER A 33 8.88 -12.47 2.94
CA SER A 33 9.14 -13.83 2.46
C SER A 33 7.96 -14.79 2.72
N GLU A 34 7.90 -15.88 1.95
CA GLU A 34 6.98 -16.99 2.22
C GLU A 34 7.20 -17.57 3.63
N GLY A 35 6.11 -17.94 4.32
CA GLY A 35 6.15 -18.53 5.67
C GLY A 35 6.04 -17.57 6.87
N LYS A 36 5.99 -16.25 6.67
CA LYS A 36 5.66 -15.31 7.76
C LYS A 36 4.14 -15.13 7.88
N GLU A 37 3.61 -15.27 9.09
CA GLU A 37 2.18 -15.03 9.41
C GLU A 37 1.73 -13.62 8.99
N ARG A 38 2.63 -12.64 9.12
CA ARG A 38 2.40 -11.27 8.65
C ARG A 38 3.16 -10.98 7.38
N LYS A 39 2.43 -10.38 6.44
CA LYS A 39 2.93 -9.94 5.16
C LYS A 39 3.07 -8.44 5.14
N VAL A 40 4.06 -7.96 4.38
CA VAL A 40 4.34 -6.55 4.20
C VAL A 40 4.15 -6.21 2.74
N VAL A 41 3.19 -5.34 2.44
CA VAL A 41 2.92 -4.83 1.10
C VAL A 41 3.31 -3.37 1.05
N ARG A 42 4.04 -2.97 0.02
CA ARG A 42 4.33 -1.57 -0.27
C ARG A 42 3.58 -1.16 -1.51
N ILE A 43 2.97 0.02 -1.46
CA ILE A 43 2.22 0.61 -2.55
C ILE A 43 2.83 1.99 -2.80
N LEU A 44 3.36 2.20 -3.99
CA LEU A 44 3.79 3.51 -4.47
C LEU A 44 2.58 4.27 -4.96
N VAL A 45 2.32 5.43 -4.38
CA VAL A 45 1.14 6.24 -4.68
C VAL A 45 1.50 7.68 -5.06
N LYS A 46 0.76 8.20 -6.03
CA LYS A 46 0.76 9.63 -6.34
C LYS A 46 -0.01 10.43 -5.29
N PRO A 47 0.23 11.75 -5.17
CA PRO A 47 -0.48 12.59 -4.20
C PRO A 47 -2.00 12.50 -4.30
N GLU A 48 -2.54 12.32 -5.50
CA GLU A 48 -3.98 12.32 -5.82
C GLU A 48 -4.66 11.03 -5.35
N GLN A 49 -3.96 9.89 -5.44
CA GLN A 49 -4.46 8.58 -5.05
C GLN A 49 -4.28 8.27 -3.57
N ARG A 50 -3.41 9.04 -2.89
CA ARG A 50 -3.02 8.76 -1.51
C ARG A 50 -4.23 8.71 -0.56
N GLN A 51 -5.15 9.67 -0.66
CA GLN A 51 -6.27 9.75 0.27
C GLN A 51 -7.23 8.57 0.08
N ILE A 52 -7.63 8.29 -1.17
CA ILE A 52 -8.58 7.21 -1.46
C ILE A 52 -8.03 5.83 -1.12
N ILE A 53 -6.73 5.59 -1.32
CA ILE A 53 -6.07 4.34 -0.92
C ILE A 53 -6.01 4.22 0.61
N LEU A 54 -5.68 5.29 1.33
CA LEU A 54 -5.65 5.27 2.80
C LEU A 54 -7.03 4.98 3.40
N ASP A 55 -8.08 5.62 2.86
CA ASP A 55 -9.45 5.43 3.32
C ASP A 55 -9.92 3.97 3.07
N ALA A 56 -9.60 3.43 1.90
CA ALA A 56 -9.92 2.04 1.56
C ALA A 56 -9.18 1.03 2.46
N LEU A 57 -7.89 1.25 2.71
CA LEU A 57 -7.08 0.43 3.62
C LEU A 57 -7.62 0.50 5.05
N GLN A 58 -7.98 1.68 5.53
CA GLN A 58 -8.59 1.85 6.85
C GLN A 58 -9.91 1.08 6.94
N GLY A 59 -10.72 1.08 5.88
CA GLY A 59 -11.97 0.31 5.83
C GLY A 59 -11.75 -1.19 6.05
N ILE A 60 -10.85 -1.81 5.28
CA ILE A 60 -10.62 -3.26 5.36
C ILE A 60 -9.81 -3.69 6.59
N LEU A 61 -8.91 -2.84 7.09
CA LEU A 61 -8.05 -3.15 8.24
C LEU A 61 -8.66 -2.72 9.58
N SER A 62 -9.82 -2.05 9.58
CA SER A 62 -10.51 -1.57 10.79
C SER A 62 -10.78 -2.67 11.82
N THR A 63 -10.93 -3.92 11.37
CA THR A 63 -11.20 -5.09 12.21
C THR A 63 -9.93 -5.82 12.67
N SER A 64 -8.76 -5.45 12.14
CA SER A 64 -7.48 -6.07 12.51
C SER A 64 -6.75 -5.22 13.56
N LEU A 65 -6.58 -5.79 14.75
CA LEU A 65 -5.82 -5.15 15.85
C LEU A 65 -4.30 -5.19 15.63
N SER A 66 -3.82 -6.08 14.76
CA SER A 66 -2.40 -6.28 14.47
C SER A 66 -1.94 -5.52 13.23
N ALA A 67 -2.87 -5.04 12.39
CA ALA A 67 -2.54 -4.35 11.16
C ALA A 67 -1.90 -2.98 11.41
N ARG A 68 -0.97 -2.60 10.53
CA ARG A 68 -0.32 -1.29 10.54
C ARG A 68 -0.26 -0.72 9.13
N VAL A 69 -0.57 0.56 9.01
CA VAL A 69 -0.38 1.34 7.79
C VAL A 69 0.64 2.44 8.10
N VAL A 70 1.72 2.50 7.32
CA VAL A 70 2.81 3.45 7.47
C VAL A 70 2.97 4.23 6.17
N VAL A 71 3.00 5.55 6.26
CA VAL A 71 3.19 6.42 5.10
C VAL A 71 4.63 6.93 5.11
N ILE A 72 5.41 6.50 4.14
CA ILE A 72 6.82 6.81 3.99
C ILE A 72 6.96 7.88 2.91
N PRO A 73 7.45 9.09 3.23
CA PRO A 73 7.78 10.08 2.20
C PRO A 73 8.95 9.55 1.36
N ILE A 74 8.90 9.79 0.05
CA ILE A 74 10.01 9.48 -0.84
C ILE A 74 10.48 10.75 -1.53
N GLU A 75 11.79 10.88 -1.67
CA GLU A 75 12.43 12.06 -2.25
C GLU A 75 12.38 12.05 -3.78
N ALA A 76 12.49 10.87 -4.39
CA ALA A 76 12.45 10.70 -5.85
C ALA A 76 11.98 9.29 -6.24
N THR A 77 11.44 9.17 -7.46
CA THR A 77 11.18 7.90 -8.15
C THR A 77 11.87 7.92 -9.51
N LEU A 78 12.37 6.76 -9.96
CA LEU A 78 12.86 6.58 -11.31
C LEU A 78 12.04 5.46 -11.98
N PRO A 79 11.46 5.70 -13.17
CA PRO A 79 11.50 6.94 -13.95
C PRO A 79 10.78 8.11 -13.24
N ARG A 80 11.23 9.34 -13.54
CA ARG A 80 10.57 10.54 -13.02
C ARG A 80 9.24 10.67 -13.76
N GLU A 81 8.14 10.61 -13.03
CA GLU A 81 6.85 10.94 -13.62
C GLU A 81 6.84 12.42 -14.00
N GLU A 82 6.33 12.74 -15.18
CA GLU A 82 6.15 14.13 -15.60
C GLU A 82 5.14 14.78 -14.64
N GLU A 83 5.53 15.89 -14.01
CA GLU A 83 4.59 16.76 -13.31
C GLU A 83 3.72 17.44 -14.37
N PRO A 84 2.38 17.28 -14.34
CA PRO A 84 1.49 17.97 -15.26
C PRO A 84 1.47 19.49 -15.06
#